data_AF-A0A8X7T2J9-F1
#
_entry.id   AF-A0A8X7T2J9-F1
#
_cell.length_a   1.000
_cell.length_b   1.000
_cell.length_c   1.000
_cell.angle_alpha   90.00
_cell.angle_beta   90.00
_cell.angle_gamma   90.00
#
_symmetry.space_group_name_H-M   'P 1'
#
loop_
_entity.id
_entity.type
_entity.pdbx_description
1 polymer ?
#
loop_
_entity_poly.entity_id
_entity_poly.type
_entity_poly.pdbx_seq_one_letter_code
_entity_poly.pdbx_strand_id
1 'polypeptide(L)'
;LDQGELTEYKDKLCMNRTLGALAEAIGMHRFLSSAPGALQLSIQDANEALRLRRIEERRKPEGQRGIYWAEVKIPKSVADIVESLVGAVALDSSFDLKVLQGLYDRLFKPFYDEFCRQGKEVDDTVREFEQFMDELGCNKWRYVHDSTYQDDQKVYYTAIHAHNVIWMVSRHCKTRRRSQIEACRNILGIFRNPTTLDSFRSKCQCRSSGPRRETWGATKRKERGT
;
A
#
# COMPACT_ATOMS: atom_id res chain seq x y z
N LEU A 1 8.43 1.75 -13.03
CA LEU A 1 7.55 2.51 -12.14
C LEU A 1 7.15 3.77 -12.88
N ASP A 2 5.86 4.04 -12.98
CA ASP A 2 5.40 5.35 -13.45
C ASP A 2 5.68 6.45 -12.41
N GLN A 3 5.47 7.71 -12.78
CA GLN A 3 5.73 8.86 -11.90
C GLN A 3 4.89 8.84 -10.61
N GLY A 4 3.67 8.31 -10.67
CA GLY A 4 2.79 8.17 -9.51
C GLY A 4 3.27 7.08 -8.56
N GLU A 5 3.68 5.94 -9.09
CA GLU A 5 4.23 4.82 -8.33
C GLU A 5 5.54 5.18 -7.63
N LEU A 6 6.42 5.96 -8.27
CA LEU A 6 7.64 6.48 -7.65
C LEU A 6 7.35 7.43 -6.49
N THR A 7 6.32 8.27 -6.64
CA THR A 7 5.92 9.22 -5.59
C THR A 7 5.33 8.48 -4.39
N GLU A 8 4.42 7.52 -4.63
CA GLU A 8 3.86 6.67 -3.57
C GLU A 8 4.95 5.87 -2.85
N TYR A 9 5.94 5.35 -3.59
CA TYR A 9 7.05 4.61 -3.00
C TYR A 9 7.92 5.52 -2.12
N LYS A 10 8.30 6.69 -2.63
CA LYS A 10 9.06 7.69 -1.85
C LYS A 10 8.35 8.06 -0.55
N ASP A 11 7.07 8.43 -0.64
CA ASP A 11 6.28 8.86 0.52
C ASP A 11 6.14 7.74 1.56
N LYS A 12 6.14 6.47 1.14
CA LYS A 12 6.19 5.34 2.05
C LYS A 12 7.53 5.17 2.74
N LEU A 13 8.64 5.38 2.04
CA LEU A 13 9.97 5.26 2.64
C LEU A 13 10.24 6.36 3.68
N CYS A 14 9.73 7.57 3.45
CA CYS A 14 9.98 8.74 4.29
C CYS A 14 8.83 9.11 5.24
N MET A 15 7.76 8.31 5.35
CA MET A 15 6.71 8.62 6.34
C MET A 15 7.18 8.34 7.77
N ASN A 16 6.68 9.12 8.73
CA ASN A 16 7.05 9.02 10.15
C ASN A 16 6.93 7.58 10.70
N ARG A 17 5.94 6.81 10.26
CA ARG A 17 5.79 5.42 10.72
C ARG A 17 6.95 4.54 10.26
N THR A 18 7.39 4.70 9.02
CA THR A 18 8.53 3.96 8.46
C THR A 18 9.83 4.38 9.12
N LEU A 19 10.04 5.69 9.30
CA LEU A 19 11.22 6.21 10.01
C LEU A 19 11.24 5.76 11.48
N GLY A 20 10.09 5.68 12.15
CA GLY A 20 10.05 5.15 13.51
C GLY A 20 10.28 3.64 13.61
N ALA A 21 9.83 2.86 12.62
CA ALA A 21 10.19 1.44 12.53
C ALA A 21 11.69 1.24 12.28
N LEU A 22 12.28 2.09 11.43
CA LEU A 22 13.73 2.14 11.22
C LEU A 22 14.47 2.51 12.51
N ALA A 23 14.00 3.52 13.26
CA ALA A 23 14.59 3.93 14.52
C ALA A 23 14.65 2.78 15.54
N GLU A 24 13.62 1.93 15.60
CA GLU A 24 13.64 0.72 16.41
C GLU A 24 14.66 -0.30 15.87
N ALA A 25 14.71 -0.51 14.55
CA ALA A 25 15.65 -1.41 13.88
C ALA A 25 17.13 -1.11 14.08
N ILE A 26 17.49 0.16 14.14
CA ILE A 26 18.87 0.58 14.38
C ILE A 26 19.14 0.93 15.86
N GLY A 27 18.17 0.70 16.75
CA GLY A 27 18.34 0.86 18.20
C GLY A 27 18.31 2.31 18.71
N MET A 28 17.81 3.26 17.91
CA MET A 28 17.81 4.69 18.25
C MET A 28 16.88 5.09 19.39
N HIS A 29 15.85 4.30 19.65
CA HIS A 29 14.92 4.53 20.76
C HIS A 29 15.62 4.64 22.13
N ARG A 30 16.83 4.11 22.27
CA ARG A 30 17.62 4.19 23.51
C ARG A 30 18.07 5.61 23.81
N PHE A 31 18.20 6.47 22.79
CA PHE A 31 18.57 7.88 22.93
C PHE A 31 17.39 8.77 23.34
N LEU A 32 16.16 8.22 23.43
CA LEU A 32 14.96 8.89 23.92
C LEU A 32 14.70 8.70 25.42
N SER A 33 15.67 8.15 26.14
CA SER A 33 15.51 7.76 27.55
C SER A 33 15.23 8.93 28.50
N SER A 34 15.42 10.18 28.07
CA SER A 34 15.14 11.40 28.85
C SER A 34 13.79 12.06 28.55
N ALA A 35 12.88 11.40 27.81
CA ALA A 35 11.56 11.95 27.50
C ALA A 35 10.67 12.09 28.77
N PRO A 36 9.78 13.10 28.85
CA PRO A 36 8.80 13.23 29.93
C PRO A 36 7.90 11.99 30.06
N GLY A 37 7.48 11.64 31.29
CA GLY A 37 6.94 10.31 31.63
C GLY A 37 5.88 9.73 30.69
N ALA A 38 4.87 10.50 30.26
CA ALA A 38 3.83 9.99 29.36
C ALA A 38 4.36 9.68 27.94
N LEU A 39 5.30 10.49 27.45
CA LEU A 39 5.95 10.28 26.15
C LEU A 39 6.90 9.09 26.21
N GLN A 40 7.63 8.94 27.33
CA GLN A 40 8.53 7.82 27.55
C GLN A 40 7.78 6.47 27.52
N LEU A 41 6.64 6.38 28.19
CA LEU A 41 5.78 5.18 28.14
C LEU A 41 5.32 4.88 26.71
N SER A 42 4.80 5.89 26.00
CA SER A 42 4.35 5.70 24.62
C SER A 42 5.48 5.28 23.67
N ILE A 43 6.70 5.74 23.91
CA ILE A 43 7.89 5.31 23.17
C ILE A 43 8.23 3.86 23.51
N GLN A 44 8.24 3.48 24.78
CA GLN A 44 8.51 2.10 25.20
C GLN A 44 7.50 1.12 24.61
N ASP A 45 6.20 1.41 24.72
CA ASP A 45 5.13 0.58 24.16
C ASP A 45 5.26 0.38 22.65
N ALA A 46 5.54 1.47 21.92
CA ALA A 46 5.73 1.41 20.48
C ALA A 46 6.95 0.58 20.10
N ASN A 47 8.07 0.73 20.83
CA ASN A 47 9.29 -0.03 20.57
C ASN A 47 9.11 -1.52 20.84
N GLU A 48 8.45 -1.90 21.93
CA GLU A 48 8.19 -3.30 22.24
C GLU A 48 7.26 -3.93 21.18
N ALA A 49 6.19 -3.22 20.81
CA ALA A 49 5.30 -3.67 19.75
C ALA A 49 6.01 -3.84 18.40
N LEU A 50 6.85 -2.88 18.01
CA LEU A 50 7.66 -2.97 16.78
C LEU A 50 8.64 -4.11 16.82
N ARG A 51 9.36 -4.28 17.94
CA ARG A 51 10.36 -5.33 18.13
C ARG A 51 9.73 -6.71 17.98
N LEU A 52 8.63 -6.97 18.68
CA LEU A 52 7.91 -8.25 18.61
C LEU A 52 7.42 -8.55 17.20
N ARG A 53 6.78 -7.57 16.55
CA ARG A 53 6.30 -7.71 15.17
C ARG A 53 7.43 -7.91 14.17
N ARG A 54 8.59 -7.24 14.33
CA ARG A 54 9.76 -7.47 13.47
C ARG A 54 10.30 -8.89 13.62
N ILE A 55 10.39 -9.40 14.85
CA ILE A 55 10.85 -10.77 15.12
C ILE A 55 9.92 -11.77 14.42
N GLU A 56 8.61 -11.58 14.54
CA GLU A 56 7.62 -12.40 13.85
C GLU A 56 7.75 -12.30 12.33
N GLU A 57 7.90 -11.08 11.79
CA GLU A 57 8.06 -10.86 10.36
C GLU A 57 9.32 -11.54 9.82
N ARG A 58 10.42 -11.51 10.57
CA ARG A 58 11.68 -12.19 10.19
C ARG A 58 11.60 -13.71 10.17
N ARG A 59 10.60 -14.32 10.82
CA ARG A 59 10.33 -15.76 10.70
C ARG A 59 9.78 -16.12 9.33
N LYS A 60 9.18 -15.17 8.60
CA LYS A 60 8.75 -15.38 7.23
C LYS A 60 9.98 -15.46 6.30
N PRO A 61 9.89 -16.24 5.21
CA PRO A 61 10.89 -16.20 4.16
C PRO A 61 11.15 -14.76 3.72
N GLU A 62 12.39 -14.43 3.36
CA GLU A 62 12.79 -13.07 2.93
C GLU A 62 11.91 -12.53 1.79
N GLY A 63 11.41 -13.46 0.96
CA GLY A 63 10.46 -13.23 -0.11
C GLY A 63 9.04 -12.84 0.33
N GLN A 64 8.69 -12.95 1.59
CA GLN A 64 7.32 -12.80 2.11
C GLN A 64 7.22 -11.80 3.27
N ARG A 65 8.32 -11.12 3.61
CA ARG A 65 8.35 -10.06 4.60
C ARG A 65 7.68 -8.80 4.06
N GLY A 66 6.98 -8.07 4.92
CA GLY A 66 6.33 -6.80 4.58
C GLY A 66 6.36 -5.77 5.72
N ILE A 67 5.50 -4.75 5.57
CA ILE A 67 5.37 -3.59 6.47
C ILE A 67 4.77 -4.00 7.82
N TYR A 68 5.58 -4.53 8.71
CA TYR A 68 5.13 -4.99 10.04
C TYR A 68 4.65 -3.84 10.96
N TRP A 69 4.99 -2.59 10.63
CA TRP A 69 4.63 -1.39 11.39
C TRP A 69 3.31 -0.72 10.97
N ALA A 70 2.59 -1.29 9.99
CA ALA A 70 1.39 -0.66 9.41
C ALA A 70 0.33 -0.29 10.46
N GLU A 71 0.17 -1.11 11.49
CA GLU A 71 -0.85 -0.94 12.54
C GLU A 71 -0.28 -0.41 13.87
N VAL A 72 1.03 -0.21 13.96
CA VAL A 72 1.64 0.26 15.22
C VAL A 72 1.49 1.77 15.33
N LYS A 73 1.01 2.25 16.48
CA LYS A 73 0.97 3.68 16.79
C LYS A 73 2.36 4.11 17.25
N ILE A 74 3.05 4.85 16.38
CA ILE A 74 4.41 5.31 16.62
C ILE A 74 4.37 6.81 16.95
N PRO A 75 4.95 7.24 18.09
CA PRO A 75 5.09 8.66 18.40
C PRO A 75 5.96 9.36 17.37
N LYS A 76 5.55 10.56 16.94
CA LYS A 76 6.28 11.34 15.95
C LYS A 76 7.75 11.61 16.37
N SER A 77 7.98 11.83 17.66
CA SER A 77 9.32 12.05 18.22
C SER A 77 10.33 10.93 17.90
N VAL A 78 9.87 9.69 17.71
CA VAL A 78 10.74 8.57 17.34
C VAL A 78 11.25 8.72 15.90
N ALA A 79 10.40 9.20 14.99
CA ALA A 79 10.77 9.49 13.61
C ALA A 79 11.68 10.73 13.52
N ASP A 80 11.35 11.78 14.27
CA ASP A 80 12.07 13.06 14.26
C ASP A 80 13.56 12.88 14.63
N ILE A 81 13.94 11.84 15.39
CA ILE A 81 15.35 11.54 15.70
C ILE A 81 16.12 11.06 14.49
N VAL A 82 15.50 10.22 13.66
CA VAL A 82 16.15 9.72 12.44
C VAL A 82 16.41 10.91 11.51
N GLU A 83 15.42 11.80 11.37
CA GLU A 83 15.57 13.04 10.59
C GLU A 83 16.65 13.96 11.21
N SER A 84 16.64 14.12 12.54
CA SER A 84 17.62 14.93 13.26
C SER A 84 19.04 14.37 13.13
N LEU A 85 19.23 13.05 13.12
CA LEU A 85 20.54 12.44 12.86
C LEU A 85 21.01 12.81 11.45
N VAL A 86 20.16 12.64 10.44
CA VAL A 86 20.54 12.95 9.05
C VAL A 86 20.92 14.43 8.93
N GLY A 87 20.14 15.33 9.55
CA GLY A 87 20.45 16.76 9.61
C GLY A 87 21.77 17.05 10.32
N ALA A 88 22.03 16.41 11.47
CA ALA A 88 23.28 16.58 12.21
C ALA A 88 24.50 16.11 11.41
N VAL A 89 24.44 14.94 10.78
CA VAL A 89 25.52 14.42 9.92
C VAL A 89 25.72 15.30 8.69
N ALA A 90 24.63 15.82 8.09
CA ALA A 90 24.73 16.75 6.97
C ALA A 90 25.46 18.04 7.37
N LEU A 91 25.13 18.62 8.52
CA LEU A 91 25.80 19.83 9.01
C LEU A 91 27.27 19.56 9.35
N ASP A 92 27.57 18.48 10.07
CA ASP A 92 28.93 18.11 10.49
C ASP A 92 29.85 17.83 9.29
N SER A 93 29.31 17.21 8.23
CA SER A 93 30.03 16.92 7.00
C SER A 93 30.03 18.04 5.96
N SER A 94 29.54 19.25 6.31
CA SER A 94 29.39 20.36 5.36
C SER A 94 28.61 19.96 4.08
N PHE A 95 27.56 19.15 4.26
CA PHE A 95 26.68 18.63 3.22
C PHE A 95 27.37 17.71 2.19
N ASP A 96 28.42 16.97 2.59
CA ASP A 96 29.05 15.99 1.71
C ASP A 96 28.11 14.80 1.44
N LEU A 97 27.63 14.73 0.19
CA LEU A 97 26.74 13.66 -0.27
C LEU A 97 27.38 12.26 -0.17
N LYS A 98 28.71 12.13 -0.23
CA LYS A 98 29.37 10.83 -0.05
C LYS A 98 29.24 10.33 1.39
N VAL A 99 29.34 11.24 2.36
CA VAL A 99 29.15 10.93 3.79
C VAL A 99 27.70 10.54 4.04
N LEU A 100 26.75 11.31 3.49
CA LEU A 100 25.32 11.01 3.59
C LEU A 100 24.93 9.70 2.89
N GLN A 101 25.52 9.41 1.73
CA GLN A 101 25.35 8.12 1.06
C GLN A 101 25.88 6.97 1.92
N GLY A 102 27.05 7.14 2.53
CA GLY A 102 27.61 6.16 3.46
C GLY A 102 26.75 5.95 4.72
N LEU A 103 26.09 7.00 5.22
CA LEU A 103 25.10 6.91 6.29
C LEU A 103 23.89 6.08 5.84
N TYR A 104 23.35 6.39 4.66
CA TYR A 104 22.22 5.68 4.05
C TYR A 104 22.53 4.19 3.86
N ASP A 105 23.67 3.87 3.23
CA ASP A 105 24.05 2.49 2.92
C ASP A 105 24.24 1.63 4.17
N ARG A 106 24.65 2.24 5.30
CA ARG A 106 24.85 1.53 6.57
C ARG A 106 23.57 1.40 7.39
N LEU A 107 22.79 2.47 7.51
CA LEU A 107 21.68 2.52 8.47
C LEU A 107 20.31 2.28 7.83
N PHE A 108 20.09 2.83 6.63
CA PHE A 108 18.78 2.87 6.00
C PHE A 108 18.59 1.70 5.02
N LYS A 109 19.57 1.52 4.13
CA LYS A 109 19.51 0.54 3.05
C LYS A 109 19.22 -0.89 3.52
N PRO A 110 19.86 -1.43 4.58
CA PRO A 110 19.58 -2.81 5.01
C PRO A 110 18.13 -3.00 5.48
N PHE A 111 17.56 -2.00 6.15
CA PHE A 111 16.17 -2.03 6.59
C PHE A 111 15.21 -1.96 5.40
N TYR A 112 15.45 -1.04 4.46
CA TYR A 112 14.60 -0.89 3.27
C TYR A 112 14.69 -2.10 2.33
N ASP A 113 15.89 -2.66 2.13
CA ASP A 113 16.09 -3.86 1.32
C ASP A 113 15.44 -5.10 1.96
N GLU A 114 15.28 -5.11 3.29
CA GLU A 114 14.65 -6.23 3.99
C GLU A 114 13.12 -6.12 4.00
N PHE A 115 12.58 -4.94 4.34
CA PHE A 115 11.14 -4.79 4.61
C PHE A 115 10.39 -3.93 3.58
N CYS A 116 11.10 -3.09 2.82
CA CYS A 116 10.53 -2.15 1.85
C CYS A 116 10.91 -2.48 0.41
N ARG A 117 11.15 -3.76 0.11
CA ARG A 117 11.49 -4.21 -1.24
C ARG A 117 10.49 -3.69 -2.27
N GLN A 118 11.04 -3.10 -3.32
CA GLN A 118 10.28 -2.70 -4.50
C GLN A 118 9.45 -3.89 -5.03
N GLY A 119 8.15 -3.67 -5.20
CA GLY A 119 7.21 -4.65 -5.75
C GLY A 119 6.37 -5.44 -4.74
N LYS A 120 6.51 -5.24 -3.42
CA LYS A 120 5.68 -5.94 -2.40
C LYS A 120 4.76 -5.08 -1.55
N GLU A 121 4.89 -3.76 -1.63
CA GLU A 121 4.09 -2.82 -0.83
C GLU A 121 3.01 -2.09 -1.62
N VAL A 122 2.99 -2.27 -2.94
CA VAL A 122 1.81 -1.99 -3.75
C VAL A 122 0.99 -3.25 -3.65
N ASP A 123 -0.22 -3.14 -3.12
CA ASP A 123 -1.20 -4.22 -3.17
C ASP A 123 -1.50 -4.50 -4.65
N ASP A 124 -0.71 -5.44 -5.20
CA ASP A 124 -0.62 -5.70 -6.63
C ASP A 124 -1.83 -6.47 -7.15
N THR A 125 -2.80 -6.75 -6.27
CA THR A 125 -4.08 -7.38 -6.59
C THR A 125 -4.76 -6.71 -7.79
N VAL A 126 -4.61 -5.39 -7.95
CA VAL A 126 -5.15 -4.68 -9.12
C VAL A 126 -4.47 -5.13 -10.40
N ARG A 127 -3.13 -5.16 -10.42
CA ARG A 127 -2.35 -5.62 -11.58
C ARG A 127 -2.53 -7.11 -11.84
N GLU A 128 -2.57 -7.93 -10.79
CA GLU A 128 -2.87 -9.37 -10.86
C GLU A 128 -4.23 -9.60 -11.51
N PHE A 129 -5.25 -8.83 -11.12
CA PHE A 129 -6.57 -8.91 -11.73
C PHE A 129 -6.56 -8.43 -13.20
N GLU A 130 -5.89 -7.33 -13.51
CA GLU A 130 -5.76 -6.82 -14.87
C GLU A 130 -5.08 -7.84 -15.79
N GLN A 131 -3.94 -8.39 -15.35
CA GLN A 131 -3.23 -9.45 -16.04
C GLN A 131 -4.09 -10.71 -16.21
N PHE A 132 -4.83 -11.12 -15.17
CA PHE A 132 -5.74 -12.25 -15.25
C PHE A 132 -6.84 -12.03 -16.32
N MET A 133 -7.40 -10.83 -16.40
CA MET A 133 -8.41 -10.50 -17.42
C MET A 133 -7.81 -10.47 -18.83
N ASP A 134 -6.57 -10.02 -18.96
CA ASP A 134 -5.81 -10.05 -20.21
C ASP A 134 -5.51 -11.50 -20.65
N GLU A 135 -5.11 -12.37 -19.72
CA GLU A 135 -4.90 -13.81 -19.95
C GLU A 135 -6.19 -14.53 -20.35
N LEU A 136 -7.34 -14.09 -19.80
CA LEU A 136 -8.67 -14.53 -20.26
C LEU A 136 -9.06 -13.96 -21.63
N GLY A 137 -8.29 -13.02 -22.19
CA GLY A 137 -8.60 -12.34 -23.44
C GLY A 137 -9.84 -11.44 -23.37
N CYS A 138 -10.31 -11.07 -22.17
CA CYS A 138 -11.47 -10.22 -22.00
C CYS A 138 -11.07 -8.76 -22.12
N ASN A 139 -11.55 -8.06 -23.16
CA ASN A 139 -11.34 -6.62 -23.34
C ASN A 139 -12.59 -5.77 -23.08
N LYS A 140 -13.72 -6.39 -22.69
CA LYS A 140 -15.00 -5.72 -22.41
C LYS A 140 -15.33 -5.69 -20.91
N TRP A 141 -14.42 -5.11 -20.14
CA TRP A 141 -14.59 -4.92 -18.69
C TRP A 141 -14.08 -3.56 -18.21
N ARG A 142 -14.61 -3.09 -17.08
CA ARG A 142 -14.22 -1.82 -16.46
C ARG A 142 -14.48 -1.78 -14.96
N TYR A 143 -13.75 -0.89 -14.28
CA TYR A 143 -14.08 -0.43 -12.95
C TYR A 143 -15.18 0.63 -13.00
N VAL A 144 -16.05 0.60 -12.00
CA VAL A 144 -17.01 1.66 -11.70
C VAL A 144 -16.77 2.08 -10.26
N HIS A 145 -16.24 3.28 -10.09
CA HIS A 145 -15.98 3.86 -8.77
C HIS A 145 -17.11 4.81 -8.42
N ASP A 146 -17.57 4.73 -7.18
CA ASP A 146 -18.58 5.64 -6.66
C ASP A 146 -18.41 5.83 -5.15
N SER A 147 -19.12 6.79 -4.58
CA SER A 147 -19.04 7.15 -3.16
C SER A 147 -20.41 7.47 -2.58
N THR A 148 -20.57 7.22 -1.29
CA THR A 148 -21.76 7.57 -0.51
C THR A 148 -21.34 8.08 0.87
N TYR A 149 -22.30 8.46 1.70
CA TYR A 149 -22.08 8.82 3.09
C TYR A 149 -22.62 7.71 4.01
N GLN A 150 -21.82 7.31 5.00
CA GLN A 150 -22.21 6.42 6.10
C GLN A 150 -21.75 7.07 7.40
N ASP A 151 -22.65 7.24 8.36
CA ASP A 151 -22.38 7.89 9.66
C ASP A 151 -21.63 9.23 9.50
N ASP A 152 -22.12 10.10 8.62
CA ASP A 152 -21.51 11.38 8.21
C ASP A 152 -20.09 11.30 7.64
N GLN A 153 -19.59 10.10 7.32
CA GLN A 153 -18.30 9.90 6.67
C GLN A 153 -18.48 9.52 5.20
N LYS A 154 -17.74 10.20 4.32
CA LYS A 154 -17.68 9.84 2.91
C LYS A 154 -16.92 8.52 2.74
N VAL A 155 -17.60 7.53 2.17
CA VAL A 155 -17.07 6.19 1.90
C VAL A 155 -17.14 5.87 0.41
N TYR A 156 -16.25 5.00 -0.06
CA TYR A 156 -16.06 4.67 -1.46
C TYR A 156 -16.32 3.18 -1.70
N TYR A 157 -16.87 2.83 -2.85
CA TYR A 157 -16.99 1.45 -3.30
C TYR A 157 -16.58 1.33 -4.77
N THR A 158 -16.12 0.15 -5.17
CA THR A 158 -15.74 -0.14 -6.55
C THR A 158 -16.50 -1.37 -7.03
N ALA A 159 -17.17 -1.25 -8.16
CA ALA A 159 -17.78 -2.36 -8.87
C ALA A 159 -16.94 -2.76 -10.09
N ILE A 160 -16.89 -4.06 -10.38
CA ILE A 160 -16.24 -4.61 -11.58
C ILE A 160 -17.33 -5.09 -12.52
N HIS A 161 -17.39 -4.44 -13.69
CA HIS A 161 -18.35 -4.74 -14.73
C HIS A 161 -17.64 -5.46 -15.86
N ALA A 162 -18.19 -6.58 -16.32
CA ALA A 162 -17.74 -7.25 -17.54
C ALA A 162 -18.96 -7.66 -18.36
N HIS A 163 -18.98 -7.33 -19.65
CA HIS A 163 -20.10 -7.62 -20.55
C HIS A 163 -21.46 -7.09 -20.04
N ASN A 164 -21.48 -5.88 -19.47
CA ASN A 164 -22.65 -5.25 -18.85
C ASN A 164 -23.25 -5.99 -17.64
N VAL A 165 -22.55 -7.00 -17.12
CA VAL A 165 -22.89 -7.70 -15.88
C VAL A 165 -21.98 -7.18 -14.76
N ILE A 166 -22.56 -6.94 -13.59
CA ILE A 166 -21.81 -6.63 -12.37
C ILE A 166 -21.33 -7.94 -11.78
N TRP A 167 -20.01 -8.14 -11.75
CA TRP A 167 -19.40 -9.37 -11.22
C TRP A 167 -18.97 -9.22 -9.76
N MET A 168 -18.67 -8.00 -9.35
CA MET A 168 -18.20 -7.72 -8.00
C MET A 168 -18.58 -6.29 -7.63
N VAL A 169 -18.92 -6.11 -6.35
CA VAL A 169 -18.99 -4.79 -5.71
C VAL A 169 -18.23 -4.92 -4.39
N SER A 170 -17.24 -4.08 -4.17
CA SER A 170 -16.55 -4.04 -2.86
C SER A 170 -17.50 -3.56 -1.78
N ARG A 171 -17.19 -3.86 -0.52
CA ARG A 171 -17.80 -3.11 0.59
C ARG A 171 -17.37 -1.64 0.55
N HIS A 172 -18.05 -0.83 1.36
CA HIS A 172 -17.67 0.57 1.58
C HIS A 172 -16.32 0.67 2.30
N CYS A 173 -15.41 1.44 1.72
CA CYS A 173 -14.06 1.67 2.21
C CYS A 173 -13.80 3.15 2.41
N LYS A 174 -12.82 3.49 3.26
CA LYS A 174 -12.43 4.89 3.53
C LYS A 174 -11.80 5.60 2.33
N THR A 175 -11.26 4.86 1.36
CA THR A 175 -10.61 5.43 0.16
C THR A 175 -10.98 4.66 -1.10
N ARG A 176 -10.97 5.35 -2.25
CA ARG A 176 -11.19 4.74 -3.58
C ARG A 176 -10.18 3.63 -3.90
N ARG A 177 -8.89 3.85 -3.61
CA ARG A 177 -7.84 2.84 -3.86
C ARG A 177 -8.12 1.56 -3.09
N ARG A 178 -8.51 1.67 -1.81
CA ARG A 178 -8.83 0.52 -0.98
C ARG A 178 -10.05 -0.24 -1.50
N SER A 179 -11.09 0.46 -1.96
CA SER A 179 -12.27 -0.20 -2.53
C SER A 179 -11.96 -0.94 -3.84
N GLN A 180 -11.09 -0.39 -4.69
CA GLN A 180 -10.66 -1.05 -5.93
C GLN A 180 -9.84 -2.32 -5.64
N ILE A 181 -8.85 -2.21 -4.75
CA ILE A 181 -8.06 -3.36 -4.26
C ILE A 181 -8.97 -4.46 -3.72
N GLU A 182 -9.97 -4.09 -2.92
CA GLU A 182 -10.88 -5.06 -2.31
C GLU A 182 -11.77 -5.74 -3.35
N ALA A 183 -12.30 -4.99 -4.32
CA ALA A 183 -13.05 -5.56 -5.44
C ALA A 183 -12.19 -6.57 -6.22
N CYS A 184 -10.95 -6.22 -6.55
CA CYS A 184 -10.03 -7.09 -7.28
C CYS A 184 -9.72 -8.38 -6.48
N ARG A 185 -9.48 -8.26 -5.18
CA ARG A 185 -9.19 -9.41 -4.31
C ARG A 185 -10.37 -10.37 -4.26
N ASN A 186 -11.57 -9.82 -4.08
CA ASN A 186 -12.77 -10.63 -3.93
C ASN A 186 -13.11 -11.33 -5.25
N ILE A 187 -12.99 -10.66 -6.40
CA ILE A 187 -13.31 -11.29 -7.69
C ILE A 187 -12.28 -12.35 -8.07
N LEU A 188 -10.99 -12.13 -7.81
CA LEU A 188 -9.95 -13.15 -7.97
C LEU A 188 -10.24 -14.36 -7.08
N GLY A 189 -10.67 -14.14 -5.84
CA GLY A 189 -11.12 -15.19 -4.93
C GLY A 189 -12.30 -15.99 -5.48
N ILE A 190 -13.29 -15.32 -6.11
CA ILE A 190 -14.43 -15.97 -6.76
C ILE A 190 -13.99 -16.79 -7.97
N PHE A 191 -13.08 -16.28 -8.78
CA PHE A 191 -12.59 -16.97 -9.98
C PHE A 191 -11.67 -18.17 -9.69
N ARG A 192 -11.26 -18.38 -8.43
CA ARG A 192 -10.67 -19.66 -8.01
C ARG A 192 -11.64 -20.84 -8.12
N ASN A 193 -12.95 -20.57 -8.10
CA ASN A 193 -13.97 -21.59 -8.35
C ASN A 193 -14.11 -21.85 -9.86
N PRO A 194 -13.81 -23.06 -10.37
CA PRO A 194 -13.87 -23.38 -11.80
C PRO A 194 -15.24 -23.13 -12.42
N THR A 195 -16.33 -23.44 -11.70
CA THR A 195 -17.70 -23.24 -12.19
C THR A 195 -18.01 -21.78 -12.47
N THR A 196 -17.55 -20.87 -11.60
CA THR A 196 -17.75 -19.43 -11.81
C THR A 196 -16.90 -18.91 -12.95
N LEU A 197 -15.66 -19.40 -13.06
CA LEU A 197 -14.77 -19.05 -14.16
C LEU A 197 -15.34 -19.53 -15.51
N ASP A 198 -15.93 -20.72 -15.57
CA ASP A 198 -16.58 -21.24 -16.78
C ASP A 198 -17.88 -20.50 -17.10
N SER A 199 -18.63 -20.06 -16.08
CA SER A 199 -19.78 -19.16 -16.27
C SER A 199 -19.35 -17.81 -16.84
N PHE A 200 -18.17 -17.31 -16.45
CA PHE A 200 -17.59 -16.11 -17.03
C PHE A 200 -17.17 -16.35 -18.48
N ARG A 201 -16.41 -17.41 -18.75
CA ARG A 201 -15.93 -17.77 -20.09
C ARG A 201 -17.07 -17.98 -21.09
N SER A 202 -18.14 -18.67 -20.69
CA SER A 202 -19.32 -18.88 -21.55
C SER A 202 -20.05 -17.59 -21.93
N LYS A 203 -19.98 -16.55 -21.08
CA LYS A 203 -20.54 -15.22 -21.35
C LYS A 203 -19.56 -14.28 -22.05
N CYS A 204 -18.26 -14.58 -21.99
CA CYS A 204 -17.20 -13.79 -22.60
C CYS A 204 -17.12 -14.08 -24.11
N GLN A 205 -17.52 -13.10 -24.92
CA GLN A 205 -17.45 -13.18 -26.39
C GLN A 205 -16.21 -12.48 -26.96
N CYS A 206 -15.25 -12.11 -26.11
CA CYS A 206 -14.03 -11.46 -26.57
C CYS A 206 -13.09 -12.49 -27.23
N ARG A 207 -12.45 -12.08 -28.33
CA ARG A 207 -11.26 -12.77 -28.86
C ARG A 207 -10.05 -11.96 -28.43
N SER A 208 -8.97 -12.63 -28.04
CA SER A 208 -7.67 -12.05 -27.69
C SER A 208 -7.22 -11.11 -28.81
N SER A 209 -7.53 -9.83 -28.68
CA SER A 209 -7.29 -8.82 -29.71
C SER A 209 -6.84 -7.52 -29.07
N GLY A 210 -5.51 -7.42 -28.91
CA GLY A 210 -4.75 -6.17 -28.80
C GLY A 210 -5.06 -5.24 -27.62
N PRO A 211 -4.23 -4.20 -27.43
CA PRO A 211 -4.39 -3.25 -26.34
C PRO A 211 -5.71 -2.48 -26.43
N ARG A 212 -6.26 -2.25 -25.24
CA ARG A 212 -7.57 -1.66 -24.91
C ARG A 212 -7.87 -0.39 -25.72
N ARG A 213 -8.96 -0.39 -26.51
CA ARG A 213 -9.56 0.85 -27.02
C ARG A 213 -10.51 1.41 -25.96
N GLU A 214 -10.07 2.44 -25.26
CA GLU A 214 -10.96 3.30 -24.46
C GLU A 214 -11.95 3.97 -25.40
N THR A 215 -13.19 3.47 -25.46
CA THR A 215 -14.40 4.28 -25.65
C THR A 215 -15.61 3.36 -25.71
N TRP A 216 -16.32 3.17 -24.60
CA TRP A 216 -17.73 2.78 -24.60
C TRP A 216 -18.44 3.35 -23.36
N GLY A 217 -19.24 4.41 -23.58
CA GLY A 217 -20.35 4.82 -22.71
C GLY A 217 -20.02 5.61 -21.45
N ALA A 218 -19.69 6.90 -21.60
CA ALA A 218 -19.81 7.86 -20.51
C ALA A 218 -21.30 8.18 -20.27
N THR A 219 -21.98 7.42 -19.42
CA THR A 219 -23.32 7.80 -18.95
C THR A 219 -23.18 8.63 -17.67
N LYS A 220 -23.01 9.95 -17.83
CA LYS A 220 -23.30 10.92 -16.76
C LYS A 220 -24.79 10.80 -16.43
N ARG A 221 -25.15 10.21 -15.28
CA ARG A 221 -26.50 10.34 -14.75
C ARG A 221 -26.53 11.56 -13.83
N LYS A 222 -27.13 12.64 -14.35
CA LYS A 222 -27.51 13.84 -13.59
C LYS A 222 -28.35 13.43 -12.39
N GLU A 223 -27.98 13.96 -11.23
CA GLU A 223 -28.82 14.10 -10.04
C GLU A 223 -30.14 14.78 -10.44
N ARG A 224 -31.26 14.22 -9.98
CA ARG A 224 -32.48 14.99 -9.77
C ARG A 224 -32.83 14.83 -8.30
N GLY A 225 -32.62 15.93 -7.58
CA GLY A 225 -33.26 16.13 -6.28
C GLY A 225 -34.76 16.30 -6.46
N THR A 226 -35.47 15.78 -5.48
CA THR A 226 -36.73 16.28 -4.93
C THR A 226 -36.72 15.91 -3.47
#